data_AF-A0A3B4YEA7-F1
#
_entry.id   AF-A0A3B4YEA7-F1
#
_cell.length_a   1.000
_cell.length_b   1.000
_cell.length_c   1.000
_cell.angle_alpha   90.00
_cell.angle_beta   90.00
_cell.angle_gamma   90.00
#
_symmetry.space_group_name_H-M   'P 1'
#
loop_
_entity.id
_entity.type
_entity.pdbx_description
1 polymer ?
#
loop_
_entity_poly.entity_id
_entity_poly.type
_entity_poly.pdbx_seq_one_letter_code
_entity_poly.pdbx_strand_id
1 'polypeptide(L)'
;MGLQHKMTHSQASKKWENMKKRYKELKNPPDGVKVFPETWTHFTLMDDAIEGRLEGSAPILKALPSDKDNCDFLSISKPKKRKVSMVISSPTASVAGGPEIEVSLNGDEDREEEMGEGCQDIDRIMLEVDNERNVMERERQVMEKEKQMMERERQVLQRERAALDREVAALDRDRASLERERAMIEREKAVMEREKAMVEKDRDAVCRDRLALEREKARLERLYASKERTEDVTEDSSNMKDTDVMDRKERFLHLFEKLIENL
;
A
#
# COMPACT_ATOMS: atom_id res chain seq x y z
N MET A 1 -13.29 27.75 20.81
CA MET A 1 -12.24 26.82 20.34
C MET A 1 -11.54 27.41 19.12
N GLY A 2 -10.32 27.93 19.32
CA GLY A 2 -9.60 28.82 18.39
C GLY A 2 -8.99 28.16 17.16
N LEU A 3 -9.82 27.76 16.20
CA LEU A 3 -9.38 27.35 14.84
C LEU A 3 -9.38 28.49 13.81
N GLN A 4 -10.00 29.63 14.16
CA GLN A 4 -10.19 30.83 13.31
C GLN A 4 -8.89 31.35 12.67
N HIS A 5 -7.73 31.04 13.27
CA HIS A 5 -6.41 31.50 12.84
C HIS A 5 -5.46 30.40 12.34
N LYS A 6 -5.89 29.13 12.37
CA LYS A 6 -5.03 27.99 12.00
C LYS A 6 -5.49 27.25 10.75
N MET A 7 -6.78 27.28 10.46
CA MET A 7 -7.33 26.57 9.31
C MET A 7 -8.66 27.17 8.88
N THR A 8 -8.76 27.53 7.60
CA THR A 8 -10.01 28.01 6.99
C THR A 8 -11.05 26.89 6.92
N HIS A 9 -12.33 27.26 6.82
CA HIS A 9 -13.42 26.30 6.66
C HIS A 9 -13.20 25.33 5.48
N SER A 10 -12.75 25.86 4.33
CA SER A 10 -12.43 25.06 3.14
C SER A 10 -11.31 24.04 3.40
N GLN A 11 -10.23 24.46 4.08
CA GLN A 11 -9.14 23.55 4.45
C GLN A 11 -9.58 22.47 5.43
N ALA A 12 -10.44 22.80 6.40
CA ALA A 12 -11.00 21.83 7.34
C ALA A 12 -11.89 20.81 6.61
N SER A 13 -12.74 21.27 5.69
CA SER A 13 -13.57 20.41 4.83
C SER A 13 -12.71 19.48 3.97
N LYS A 14 -11.66 19.99 3.33
CA LYS A 14 -10.74 19.18 2.52
C LYS A 14 -10.00 18.12 3.36
N LYS A 15 -9.64 18.46 4.60
CA LYS A 15 -9.02 17.52 5.54
C LYS A 15 -10.00 16.44 5.99
N TRP A 16 -11.26 16.79 6.22
CA TRP A 16 -12.35 15.84 6.51
C TRP A 16 -12.59 14.86 5.35
N GLU A 17 -12.61 15.32 4.10
CA GLU A 17 -12.73 14.44 2.93
C GLU A 17 -11.56 13.46 2.82
N ASN A 18 -10.33 13.94 3.08
CA ASN A 18 -9.15 13.08 3.09
C ASN A 18 -9.24 11.98 4.17
N MET A 19 -9.68 12.35 5.37
CA MET A 19 -9.89 11.40 6.47
C MET A 19 -10.99 10.38 6.13
N LYS A 20 -12.10 10.80 5.51
CA LYS A 20 -13.16 9.88 5.05
C LYS A 20 -12.66 8.89 4.00
N LYS A 21 -11.80 9.32 3.07
CA LYS A 21 -11.22 8.43 2.06
C LYS A 21 -10.37 7.33 2.71
N ARG A 22 -9.44 7.72 3.59
CA ARG A 22 -8.62 6.78 4.38
C ARG A 22 -9.48 5.81 5.21
N TYR A 23 -10.55 6.31 5.85
CA TYR A 23 -11.48 5.47 6.59
C TYR A 23 -12.16 4.41 5.71
N LYS A 24 -12.63 4.78 4.51
CA LYS A 24 -13.28 3.84 3.59
C LYS A 24 -12.33 2.74 3.11
N GLU A 25 -11.07 3.08 2.83
CA GLU A 25 -10.03 2.12 2.44
C GLU A 25 -9.74 1.10 3.57
N LEU A 26 -9.81 1.53 4.83
CA LEU A 26 -9.61 0.67 6.00
C LEU A 26 -10.86 -0.16 6.34
N LYS A 27 -12.08 0.40 6.16
CA LYS A 27 -13.35 -0.27 6.47
C LYS A 27 -13.73 -1.33 5.42
N ASN A 28 -13.44 -1.05 4.15
CA ASN A 28 -13.73 -1.94 3.03
C ASN A 28 -12.44 -2.25 2.24
N PRO A 29 -11.58 -3.15 2.75
CA PRO A 29 -10.37 -3.50 2.04
C PRO A 29 -10.71 -4.24 0.73
N PRO A 30 -9.92 -4.05 -0.33
CA PRO A 30 -10.06 -4.82 -1.56
C PRO A 30 -9.84 -6.31 -1.31
N ASP A 31 -10.56 -7.15 -2.06
CA ASP A 31 -10.60 -8.61 -1.86
C ASP A 31 -9.20 -9.21 -1.71
N GLY A 32 -8.96 -9.85 -0.56
CA GLY A 32 -7.71 -10.54 -0.24
C GLY A 32 -6.72 -9.76 0.64
N VAL A 33 -6.95 -8.49 0.96
CA VAL A 33 -6.06 -7.70 1.85
C VAL A 33 -6.65 -7.59 3.25
N LYS A 34 -5.97 -8.15 4.26
CA LYS A 34 -6.30 -7.89 5.67
C LYS A 34 -5.75 -6.52 6.05
N VAL A 35 -6.62 -5.53 6.09
CA VAL A 35 -6.28 -4.20 6.59
C VAL A 35 -6.60 -4.16 8.08
N PHE A 36 -5.65 -3.71 8.89
CA PHE A 36 -5.78 -3.63 10.35
C PHE A 36 -6.21 -2.21 10.74
N PRO A 37 -7.47 -1.99 11.14
CA PRO A 37 -7.97 -0.65 11.47
C PRO A 37 -7.22 0.03 12.62
N GLU A 38 -6.59 -0.76 13.49
CA GLU A 38 -5.77 -0.32 14.64
C GLU A 38 -4.49 0.41 14.23
N THR A 39 -4.04 0.29 12.98
CA THR A 39 -2.85 1.00 12.48
C THR A 39 -3.08 2.50 12.32
N TRP A 40 -4.33 2.94 12.25
CA TRP A 40 -4.67 4.36 12.14
C TRP A 40 -5.28 4.86 13.45
N THR A 41 -4.51 5.68 14.18
CA THR A 41 -4.89 6.23 15.49
C THR A 41 -6.17 7.08 15.49
N HIS A 42 -6.67 7.45 14.30
CA HIS A 42 -7.90 8.22 14.14
C HIS A 42 -9.07 7.37 13.64
N PHE A 43 -8.91 6.05 13.49
CA PHE A 43 -9.97 5.17 13.00
C PHE A 43 -11.20 5.20 13.91
N THR A 44 -11.03 4.96 15.22
CA THR A 44 -12.14 4.98 16.19
C THR A 44 -12.82 6.34 16.26
N LEU A 45 -12.04 7.42 16.28
CA LEU A 45 -12.58 8.79 16.30
C LEU A 45 -13.39 9.09 15.02
N MET A 46 -12.94 8.59 13.86
CA MET A 46 -13.61 8.77 12.58
C MET A 46 -14.86 7.88 12.46
N ASP A 47 -14.81 6.66 13.00
CA ASP A 47 -15.94 5.74 13.08
C ASP A 47 -17.05 6.32 13.95
N ASP A 48 -16.72 6.83 15.13
CA ASP A 48 -17.65 7.52 16.02
C ASP A 48 -18.26 8.78 15.38
N ALA A 49 -17.46 9.50 14.59
CA ALA A 49 -17.93 10.69 13.87
C ALA A 49 -18.90 10.35 12.73
N ILE A 50 -18.64 9.27 11.99
CA ILE A 50 -19.47 8.83 10.84
C ILE A 50 -20.74 8.12 11.31
N GLU A 51 -20.68 7.39 12.42
CA GLU A 51 -21.81 6.69 13.03
C GLU A 51 -22.66 7.61 13.93
N GLY A 52 -22.36 8.91 13.94
CA GLY A 52 -23.15 9.94 14.63
C GLY A 52 -22.99 9.96 16.15
N ARG A 53 -22.09 9.15 16.72
CA ARG A 53 -21.85 9.08 18.17
C ARG A 53 -21.23 10.35 18.76
N LEU A 54 -20.64 11.19 17.92
CA LEU A 54 -20.09 12.50 18.30
C LEU A 54 -21.04 13.66 18.03
N GLU A 55 -22.26 13.41 17.54
CA GLU A 55 -23.26 14.46 17.36
C GLU A 55 -23.62 15.10 18.71
N GLY A 56 -23.36 16.41 18.85
CA GLY A 56 -23.59 17.17 20.08
C GLY A 56 -22.37 17.33 21.00
N SER A 57 -21.23 16.65 20.72
CA SER A 57 -19.98 16.84 21.49
C SER A 57 -19.24 18.15 21.18
N ALA A 58 -19.59 18.81 20.08
CA ALA A 58 -19.05 20.11 19.72
C ALA A 58 -20.18 21.17 19.68
N PRO A 59 -19.93 22.41 20.14
CA PRO A 59 -20.87 23.50 19.97
C PRO A 59 -21.18 23.68 18.47
N ILE A 60 -22.44 23.53 18.09
CA ILE A 60 -22.90 23.79 16.73
C ILE A 60 -22.65 25.26 16.45
N LEU A 61 -21.72 25.55 15.54
CA LEU A 61 -21.51 26.90 15.05
C LEU A 61 -22.76 27.27 14.25
N LYS A 62 -23.63 28.06 14.87
CA LYS A 62 -24.81 28.63 14.22
C LYS A 62 -24.29 29.42 13.01
N ALA A 63 -24.56 28.93 11.81
CA ALA A 63 -24.28 29.68 10.60
C ALA A 63 -25.01 31.02 10.73
N LEU A 64 -24.25 32.12 10.78
CA LEU A 64 -24.85 33.42 10.57
C LEU A 64 -25.48 33.40 9.17
N PRO A 65 -26.64 34.06 8.97
CA PRO A 65 -27.22 34.20 7.65
C PRO A 65 -26.14 34.75 6.73
N SER A 66 -25.86 34.02 5.67
CA SER A 66 -25.04 34.50 4.57
C SER A 66 -25.87 35.55 3.85
N ASP A 67 -25.89 36.77 4.38
CA ASP A 67 -26.18 37.94 3.56
C ASP A 67 -25.10 37.95 2.49
N LYS A 68 -25.51 37.53 1.29
CA LYS A 68 -24.79 37.86 0.08
C LYS A 68 -24.78 39.38 0.04
N ASP A 69 -23.59 39.93 -0.16
CA ASP A 69 -23.27 41.35 -0.22
C ASP A 69 -22.82 41.90 1.14
N ASN A 70 -21.49 42.08 1.23
CA ASN A 70 -20.73 42.79 2.25
C ASN A 70 -20.16 41.95 3.41
N CYS A 71 -18.86 41.65 3.31
CA CYS A 71 -18.02 41.29 4.45
C CYS A 71 -16.67 42.01 4.33
N ASP A 72 -16.73 43.33 4.50
CA ASP A 72 -15.67 44.07 5.18
C ASP A 72 -15.61 43.61 6.64
N PHE A 73 -14.76 42.63 6.94
CA PHE A 73 -14.28 42.38 8.30
C PHE A 73 -12.78 42.64 8.35
N LEU A 74 -12.48 43.93 8.51
CA LEU A 74 -11.25 44.59 8.94
C LEU A 74 -10.03 43.67 9.19
N SER A 75 -9.10 43.68 8.23
CA SER A 75 -7.71 43.25 8.43
C SER A 75 -6.85 44.43 8.91
N ILE A 76 -6.87 44.73 10.22
CA ILE A 76 -5.90 45.66 10.83
C ILE A 76 -4.77 44.87 11.51
N SER A 77 -3.59 44.87 10.89
CA SER A 77 -2.31 45.36 11.46
C SER A 77 -1.09 44.77 10.72
N LYS A 78 -0.36 45.64 10.02
CA LYS A 78 0.98 45.36 9.44
C LYS A 78 2.08 45.68 10.47
N PRO A 79 3.25 45.02 10.44
CA PRO A 79 4.36 45.35 11.33
C PRO A 79 5.11 46.63 10.90
N LYS A 80 5.28 47.58 11.83
CA LYS A 80 6.11 48.80 11.67
C LYS A 80 7.61 48.42 11.69
N LYS A 81 8.33 48.67 10.59
CA LYS A 81 9.81 48.70 10.59
C LYS A 81 10.29 50.11 10.98
N ARG A 82 11.04 50.20 12.08
CA ARG A 82 11.78 51.39 12.52
C ARG A 82 12.99 51.59 11.59
N LYS A 83 13.14 52.77 10.98
CA LYS A 83 14.42 53.23 10.41
C LYS A 83 15.07 54.19 11.41
N VAL A 84 16.30 53.88 11.79
CA VAL A 84 17.14 54.68 12.69
C VAL A 84 17.90 55.72 11.85
N SER A 85 17.95 56.93 12.38
CA SER A 85 18.68 58.11 11.93
C SER A 85 20.19 57.89 11.90
N MET A 86 20.89 58.46 10.90
CA MET A 86 22.32 58.77 11.02
C MET A 86 22.60 60.14 10.38
N VAL A 87 23.26 60.97 11.18
CA VAL A 87 23.70 62.36 10.94
C VAL A 87 25.02 62.35 10.18
N ILE A 88 25.20 63.21 9.17
CA ILE A 88 26.52 63.79 8.83
C ILE A 88 26.33 65.25 8.38
N SER A 89 27.21 66.10 8.89
CA SER A 89 27.26 67.56 8.85
C SER A 89 27.68 68.20 7.51
N SER A 90 27.33 69.50 7.41
CA SER A 90 27.68 70.62 6.48
C SER A 90 29.19 70.77 6.13
N PRO A 91 29.70 71.75 5.30
CA PRO A 91 29.31 73.19 5.23
C PRO A 91 29.54 74.00 3.91
N THR A 92 29.32 75.33 4.04
CA THR A 92 29.78 76.52 3.24
C THR A 92 28.86 76.99 2.09
N ALA A 93 28.60 78.29 1.82
CA ALA A 93 29.02 79.59 2.35
C ALA A 93 28.00 80.70 1.96
N SER A 94 28.09 81.84 2.65
CA SER A 94 27.37 83.13 2.54
C SER A 94 27.16 83.74 1.14
N VAL A 95 26.18 84.65 1.00
CA VAL A 95 26.36 86.12 0.92
C VAL A 95 25.02 86.88 0.67
N ALA A 96 24.78 87.86 1.54
CA ALA A 96 24.14 89.20 1.41
C ALA A 96 22.79 89.44 0.69
N GLY A 97 21.92 90.19 1.39
CA GLY A 97 21.64 91.57 0.97
C GLY A 97 20.17 92.02 0.80
N GLY A 98 19.59 92.62 1.85
CA GLY A 98 18.77 93.85 1.78
C GLY A 98 17.28 93.77 1.38
N PRO A 99 16.44 94.74 1.81
CA PRO A 99 15.00 94.56 2.04
C PRO A 99 14.06 95.43 1.17
N GLU A 100 12.75 95.26 1.41
CA GLU A 100 11.66 96.26 1.33
C GLU A 100 10.59 96.14 0.22
N ILE A 101 9.37 96.51 0.67
CA ILE A 101 8.22 97.14 -0.02
C ILE A 101 7.00 96.22 -0.22
N GLU A 102 6.09 96.36 0.76
CA GLU A 102 4.66 96.09 0.63
C GLU A 102 4.03 97.01 -0.41
N VAL A 103 3.24 96.46 -1.33
CA VAL A 103 2.23 97.24 -2.06
C VAL A 103 0.93 96.45 -2.05
N SER A 104 0.03 96.89 -1.19
CA SER A 104 -1.40 96.58 -1.24
C SER A 104 -1.96 97.08 -2.58
N LEU A 105 -2.56 96.17 -3.33
CA LEU A 105 -3.45 96.52 -4.44
C LEU A 105 -4.78 95.82 -4.17
N ASN A 106 -5.65 96.56 -3.48
CA ASN A 106 -7.09 96.32 -3.49
C ASN A 106 -7.56 96.60 -4.93
N GLY A 107 -8.16 95.60 -5.55
CA GLY A 107 -8.77 95.71 -6.87
C GLY A 107 -9.68 94.52 -7.11
N ASP A 108 -10.97 94.79 -6.99
CA ASP A 108 -12.06 94.06 -7.64
C ASP A 108 -12.40 92.67 -7.07
N GLU A 109 -12.99 92.66 -5.88
CA GLU A 109 -14.07 91.72 -5.57
C GLU A 109 -15.22 92.03 -6.53
N ASP A 110 -15.52 91.14 -7.49
CA ASP A 110 -16.84 90.92 -8.13
C ASP A 110 -16.71 90.22 -9.51
N ARG A 111 -15.92 89.13 -9.65
CA ARG A 111 -16.09 88.19 -10.78
C ARG A 111 -15.37 86.84 -10.72
N GLU A 112 -14.95 86.33 -9.57
CA GLU A 112 -14.21 85.06 -9.51
C GLU A 112 -15.04 83.84 -9.07
N GLU A 113 -16.34 83.98 -8.84
CA GLU A 113 -17.15 82.85 -8.36
C GLU A 113 -17.62 81.88 -9.47
N GLU A 114 -17.69 82.29 -10.74
CA GLU A 114 -18.16 81.40 -11.84
C GLU A 114 -17.04 80.63 -12.58
N MET A 115 -15.76 81.03 -12.42
CA MET A 115 -14.61 80.34 -13.06
C MET A 115 -13.99 79.26 -12.15
N GLY A 116 -14.34 79.24 -10.87
CA GLY A 116 -13.91 78.23 -9.91
C GLY A 116 -14.63 76.89 -10.06
N GLU A 117 -15.90 76.90 -10.45
CA GLU A 117 -16.74 75.69 -10.55
C GLU A 117 -16.34 74.78 -11.73
N GLY A 118 -16.10 75.36 -12.91
CA GLY A 118 -15.66 74.59 -14.09
C GLY A 118 -14.27 73.96 -13.95
N CYS A 119 -13.33 74.62 -13.25
CA CYS A 119 -12.03 74.03 -12.92
C CYS A 119 -12.15 72.89 -11.91
N GLN A 120 -13.04 73.02 -10.93
CA GLN A 120 -13.31 71.97 -9.93
C GLN A 120 -13.96 70.72 -10.57
N ASP A 121 -14.82 70.91 -11.58
CA ASP A 121 -15.42 69.79 -12.33
C ASP A 121 -14.38 69.06 -13.20
N ILE A 122 -13.45 69.78 -13.83
CA ILE A 122 -12.35 69.18 -14.60
C ILE A 122 -11.41 68.39 -13.67
N ASP A 123 -11.05 68.95 -12.50
CA ASP A 123 -10.23 68.26 -11.50
C ASP A 123 -10.91 67.00 -10.97
N ARG A 124 -12.24 67.03 -10.78
CA ARG A 124 -13.05 65.87 -10.39
C ARG A 124 -13.02 64.77 -11.46
N ILE A 125 -13.20 65.14 -12.74
CA ILE A 125 -13.15 64.19 -13.87
C ILE A 125 -11.76 63.59 -14.02
N MET A 126 -10.69 64.38 -13.90
CA MET A 126 -9.31 63.87 -13.93
C MET A 126 -9.05 62.85 -12.81
N LEU A 127 -9.51 63.14 -11.59
CA LEU A 127 -9.37 62.23 -10.45
C LEU A 127 -10.13 60.91 -10.69
N GLU A 128 -11.30 60.98 -11.32
CA GLU A 128 -12.10 59.80 -11.66
C GLU A 128 -11.41 58.93 -12.73
N VAL A 129 -10.87 59.53 -13.78
CA VAL A 129 -10.07 58.85 -14.81
C VAL A 129 -8.80 58.21 -14.22
N ASP A 130 -8.11 58.91 -13.32
CA ASP A 130 -6.95 58.34 -12.62
C ASP A 130 -7.36 57.18 -11.71
N ASN A 131 -8.51 57.25 -11.03
CA ASN A 131 -9.04 56.14 -10.25
C ASN A 131 -9.38 54.93 -11.13
N GLU A 132 -10.06 55.12 -12.26
CA GLU A 132 -10.35 54.05 -13.23
C GLU A 132 -9.07 53.42 -13.78
N ARG A 133 -8.07 54.23 -14.13
CA ARG A 133 -6.77 53.74 -14.59
C ARG A 133 -6.08 52.89 -13.52
N ASN A 134 -6.12 53.33 -12.27
CA ASN A 134 -5.59 52.57 -11.14
C ASN A 134 -6.37 51.27 -10.88
N VAL A 135 -7.69 51.25 -11.09
CA VAL A 135 -8.51 50.03 -11.00
C VAL A 135 -8.11 49.05 -12.10
N MET A 136 -8.03 49.49 -13.36
CA MET A 136 -7.60 48.65 -14.49
C MET A 136 -6.18 48.11 -14.30
N GLU A 137 -5.26 48.90 -13.77
CA GLU A 137 -3.90 48.43 -13.48
C GLU A 137 -3.90 47.34 -12.40
N ARG A 138 -4.71 47.49 -11.35
CA ARG A 138 -4.87 46.45 -10.32
C ARG A 138 -5.49 45.17 -10.90
N GLU A 139 -6.52 45.28 -11.73
CA GLU A 139 -7.13 44.13 -12.42
C GLU A 139 -6.12 43.41 -13.31
N ARG A 140 -5.33 44.15 -14.08
CA ARG A 140 -4.24 43.58 -14.90
C ARG A 140 -3.22 42.82 -14.05
N GLN A 141 -2.86 43.35 -12.88
CA GLN A 141 -1.95 42.67 -11.95
C GLN A 141 -2.58 41.41 -11.35
N VAL A 142 -3.89 41.39 -11.09
CA VAL A 142 -4.61 40.18 -10.64
C VAL A 142 -4.59 39.12 -11.73
N MET A 143 -4.97 39.47 -12.97
CA MET A 143 -4.98 38.54 -14.11
C MET A 143 -3.60 37.93 -14.37
N GLU A 144 -2.54 38.73 -14.26
CA GLU A 144 -1.17 38.25 -14.43
C GLU A 144 -0.79 37.25 -13.31
N LYS A 145 -1.17 37.52 -12.06
CA LYS A 145 -0.95 36.57 -10.95
C LYS A 145 -1.74 35.27 -11.13
N GLU A 146 -2.98 35.34 -11.61
CA GLU A 146 -3.79 34.15 -11.92
C GLU A 146 -3.18 33.33 -13.04
N LYS A 147 -2.72 33.96 -14.13
CA LYS A 147 -2.01 33.28 -15.21
C LYS A 147 -0.76 32.56 -14.72
N GLN A 148 0.01 33.20 -13.85
CA GLN A 148 1.18 32.57 -13.24
C GLN A 148 0.81 31.43 -12.29
N MET A 149 -0.34 31.48 -11.62
CA MET A 149 -0.85 30.38 -10.80
C MET A 149 -1.24 29.18 -11.68
N MET A 150 -2.02 29.42 -12.73
CA MET A 150 -2.44 28.41 -13.70
C MET A 150 -1.25 27.72 -14.37
N GLU A 151 -0.20 28.47 -14.74
CA GLU A 151 1.01 27.88 -15.32
C GLU A 151 1.74 26.98 -14.31
N ARG A 152 1.80 27.36 -13.03
CA ARG A 152 2.37 26.50 -11.98
C ARG A 152 1.55 25.23 -11.79
N GLU A 153 0.22 25.32 -11.76
CA GLU A 153 -0.67 24.16 -11.66
C GLU A 153 -0.50 23.22 -12.87
N ARG A 154 -0.43 23.76 -14.08
CA ARG A 154 -0.16 22.98 -15.30
C ARG A 154 1.14 22.19 -15.19
N GLN A 155 2.20 22.81 -14.69
CA GLN A 155 3.49 22.14 -14.50
C GLN A 155 3.45 21.08 -13.38
N VAL A 156 2.65 21.26 -12.33
CA VAL A 156 2.43 20.23 -11.31
C VAL A 156 1.73 19.02 -11.93
N LEU A 157 0.62 19.24 -12.65
CA LEU A 157 -0.13 18.18 -13.33
C LEU A 157 0.73 17.42 -14.35
N GLN A 158 1.61 18.12 -15.07
CA GLN A 158 2.54 17.47 -16.00
C GLN A 158 3.53 16.55 -15.28
N ARG A 159 4.03 16.95 -14.10
CA ARG A 159 4.91 16.10 -13.28
C ARG A 159 4.15 14.90 -12.71
N GLU A 160 2.92 15.10 -12.24
CA GLU A 160 2.05 14.02 -11.76
C GLU A 160 1.76 12.99 -12.86
N ARG A 161 1.41 13.46 -14.07
CA ARG A 161 1.21 12.57 -15.23
C ARG A 161 2.46 11.73 -15.52
N ALA A 162 3.64 12.38 -15.56
CA ALA A 162 4.88 11.65 -15.79
C ALA A 162 5.21 10.67 -14.66
N ALA A 163 4.81 10.95 -13.41
CA ALA A 163 4.97 10.01 -12.30
C ALA A 163 4.04 8.78 -12.49
N LEU A 164 2.78 9.00 -12.83
CA LEU A 164 1.82 7.94 -13.12
C LEU A 164 2.27 7.07 -14.30
N ASP A 165 2.80 7.66 -15.38
CA ASP A 165 3.31 6.91 -16.53
C ASP A 165 4.46 5.96 -16.13
N ARG A 166 5.32 6.40 -15.20
CA ARG A 166 6.40 5.55 -14.66
C ARG A 166 5.85 4.42 -13.79
N GLU A 167 4.83 4.69 -12.99
CA GLU A 167 4.16 3.71 -12.14
C GLU A 167 3.47 2.63 -12.98
N VAL A 168 2.73 3.03 -14.02
CA VAL A 168 2.11 2.10 -14.98
C VAL A 168 3.18 1.21 -15.63
N ALA A 169 4.29 1.80 -16.11
CA ALA A 169 5.37 1.01 -16.70
C ALA A 169 6.03 0.05 -15.68
N ALA A 170 6.09 0.40 -14.40
CA ALA A 170 6.58 -0.50 -13.35
C ALA A 170 5.62 -1.68 -13.15
N LEU A 171 4.32 -1.40 -13.02
CA LEU A 171 3.28 -2.43 -12.90
C LEU A 171 3.24 -3.38 -14.10
N ASP A 172 3.47 -2.89 -15.32
CA ASP A 172 3.55 -3.73 -16.51
C ASP A 172 4.74 -4.70 -16.46
N ARG A 173 5.90 -4.26 -15.93
CA ARG A 173 7.06 -5.14 -15.73
C ARG A 173 6.78 -6.20 -14.67
N ASP A 174 6.17 -5.81 -13.56
CA ASP A 174 5.81 -6.73 -12.47
C ASP A 174 4.80 -7.77 -12.96
N ARG A 175 3.78 -7.33 -13.72
CA ARG A 175 2.80 -8.23 -14.34
C ARG A 175 3.46 -9.26 -15.26
N ALA A 176 4.41 -8.83 -16.09
CA ALA A 176 5.16 -9.73 -16.95
C ALA A 176 6.06 -10.68 -16.15
N SER A 177 6.64 -10.25 -15.03
CA SER A 177 7.41 -11.12 -14.13
C SER A 177 6.53 -12.22 -13.54
N LEU A 178 5.38 -11.85 -12.99
CA LEU A 178 4.41 -12.79 -12.42
C LEU A 178 3.87 -13.79 -13.44
N GLU A 179 3.70 -13.39 -14.70
CA GLU A 179 3.31 -14.30 -15.78
C GLU A 179 4.38 -15.36 -16.05
N ARG A 180 5.67 -14.98 -16.05
CA ARG A 180 6.78 -15.93 -16.20
C ARG A 180 6.86 -16.89 -15.01
N GLU A 181 6.70 -16.39 -13.79
CA GLU A 181 6.69 -17.21 -12.58
C GLU A 181 5.52 -18.21 -12.59
N ARG A 182 4.32 -17.77 -12.96
CA ARG A 182 3.16 -18.68 -13.14
C ARG A 182 3.47 -19.80 -14.14
N ALA A 183 4.08 -19.46 -15.27
CA ALA A 183 4.45 -20.46 -16.28
C ALA A 183 5.56 -21.41 -15.78
N MET A 184 6.46 -20.96 -14.90
CA MET A 184 7.47 -21.82 -14.26
C MET A 184 6.80 -22.82 -13.30
N ILE A 185 5.93 -22.33 -12.42
CA ILE A 185 5.19 -23.15 -11.45
C ILE A 185 4.34 -24.20 -12.16
N GLU A 186 3.70 -23.84 -13.28
CA GLU A 186 2.92 -24.79 -14.08
C GLU A 186 3.78 -25.93 -14.63
N ARG A 187 4.99 -25.62 -15.13
CA ARG A 187 5.95 -26.63 -15.59
C ARG A 187 6.42 -27.53 -14.45
N GLU A 188 6.76 -26.96 -13.30
CA GLU A 188 7.16 -27.73 -12.12
C GLU A 188 6.04 -28.66 -11.65
N LYS A 189 4.80 -28.16 -11.60
CA LYS A 189 3.63 -28.98 -11.25
C LYS A 189 3.48 -30.17 -12.20
N ALA A 190 3.67 -29.96 -13.50
CA ALA A 190 3.62 -31.04 -14.48
C ALA A 190 4.76 -32.06 -14.32
N VAL A 191 5.95 -31.64 -13.87
CA VAL A 191 7.06 -32.56 -13.53
C VAL A 191 6.69 -33.39 -12.31
N MET A 192 6.24 -32.73 -11.23
CA MET A 192 5.82 -33.40 -10.00
C MET A 192 4.69 -34.42 -10.22
N GLU A 193 3.75 -34.12 -11.13
CA GLU A 193 2.68 -35.06 -11.49
C GLU A 193 3.22 -36.32 -12.18
N ARG A 194 4.19 -36.18 -13.08
CA ARG A 194 4.86 -37.32 -13.72
C ARG A 194 5.65 -38.16 -12.73
N GLU A 195 6.36 -37.51 -11.81
CA GLU A 195 7.11 -38.21 -10.75
C GLU A 195 6.18 -38.99 -9.84
N LYS A 196 5.05 -38.39 -9.42
CA LYS A 196 4.02 -39.10 -8.64
C LYS A 196 3.51 -40.34 -9.36
N ALA A 197 3.22 -40.23 -10.67
CA ALA A 197 2.77 -41.37 -11.46
C ALA A 197 3.84 -42.46 -11.60
N MET A 198 5.13 -42.09 -11.67
CA MET A 198 6.24 -43.05 -11.68
C MET A 198 6.35 -43.78 -10.33
N VAL A 199 6.31 -43.04 -9.22
CA VAL A 199 6.35 -43.60 -7.86
C VAL A 199 5.17 -44.54 -7.60
N GLU A 200 3.98 -44.21 -8.11
CA GLU A 200 2.81 -45.10 -8.02
C GLU A 200 3.05 -46.42 -8.76
N LYS A 201 3.58 -46.39 -9.98
CA LYS A 201 3.93 -47.61 -10.73
C LYS A 201 4.99 -48.45 -10.04
N ASP A 202 6.00 -47.80 -9.45
CA ASP A 202 7.07 -48.49 -8.70
C ASP A 202 6.49 -49.15 -7.45
N ARG A 203 5.58 -48.48 -6.74
CA ARG A 203 4.87 -49.06 -5.60
C ARG A 203 4.08 -50.29 -6.02
N ASP A 204 3.36 -50.24 -7.14
CA ASP A 204 2.60 -51.38 -7.67
C ASP A 204 3.52 -52.54 -8.11
N ALA A 205 4.69 -52.24 -8.66
CA ALA A 205 5.71 -53.25 -8.97
C ALA A 205 6.22 -53.95 -7.70
N VAL A 206 6.60 -53.17 -6.67
CA VAL A 206 7.04 -53.71 -5.37
C VAL A 206 5.93 -54.55 -4.72
N CYS A 207 4.66 -54.13 -4.82
CA CYS A 207 3.53 -54.93 -4.33
C CYS A 207 3.44 -56.29 -5.04
N ARG A 208 3.62 -56.33 -6.37
CA ARG A 208 3.64 -57.59 -7.14
C ARG A 208 4.82 -58.48 -6.78
N ASP A 209 6.01 -57.91 -6.61
CA ASP A 209 7.22 -58.65 -6.25
C ASP A 209 7.10 -59.27 -4.86
N ARG A 210 6.56 -58.51 -3.89
CA ARG A 210 6.27 -59.03 -2.55
C ARG A 210 5.31 -60.23 -2.59
N LEU A 211 4.25 -60.13 -3.39
CA LEU A 211 3.28 -61.21 -3.57
C LEU A 211 3.90 -62.43 -4.28
N ALA A 212 4.82 -62.21 -5.23
CA ALA A 212 5.56 -63.29 -5.89
C ALA A 212 6.51 -64.01 -4.91
N LEU A 213 7.24 -63.24 -4.09
CA LEU A 213 8.09 -63.78 -3.03
C LEU A 213 7.30 -64.60 -2.00
N GLU A 214 6.11 -64.15 -1.63
CA GLU A 214 5.23 -64.90 -0.72
C GLU A 214 4.82 -66.26 -1.31
N ARG A 215 4.53 -66.32 -2.62
CA ARG A 215 4.22 -67.58 -3.31
C ARG A 215 5.43 -68.51 -3.40
N GLU A 216 6.61 -67.99 -3.73
CA GLU A 216 7.84 -68.78 -3.76
C GLU A 216 8.20 -69.29 -2.37
N LYS A 217 8.05 -68.47 -1.33
CA LYS A 217 8.20 -68.91 0.07
C LYS A 217 7.27 -70.08 0.40
N ALA A 218 5.97 -69.97 0.08
CA ALA A 218 5.00 -71.04 0.30
C ALA A 218 5.26 -72.30 -0.55
N ARG A 219 5.90 -72.15 -1.72
CA ARG A 219 6.35 -73.28 -2.54
C ARG A 219 7.54 -73.98 -1.90
N LEU A 220 8.54 -73.23 -1.45
CA LEU A 220 9.71 -73.76 -0.76
C LEU A 220 9.30 -74.48 0.53
N GLU A 221 8.41 -73.90 1.33
CA GLU A 221 7.90 -74.52 2.56
C GLU A 221 7.22 -75.87 2.29
N ARG A 222 6.42 -75.97 1.22
CA ARG A 222 5.84 -77.25 0.79
C ARG A 222 6.89 -78.26 0.32
N LEU A 223 7.94 -77.82 -0.37
CA LEU A 223 9.05 -78.70 -0.77
C LEU A 223 9.83 -79.20 0.44
N TYR A 224 10.12 -78.33 1.41
CA TYR A 224 10.77 -78.72 2.67
C TYR A 224 9.91 -79.72 3.45
N ALA A 225 8.63 -79.45 3.65
CA ALA A 225 7.71 -80.37 4.32
C ALA A 225 7.54 -81.70 3.57
N SER A 226 7.59 -81.69 2.23
CA SER A 226 7.58 -82.92 1.44
C SER A 226 8.88 -83.71 1.57
N LYS A 227 10.02 -83.02 1.63
CA LYS A 227 11.34 -83.64 1.78
C LYS A 227 11.46 -84.32 3.15
N GLU A 228 11.05 -83.62 4.21
CA GLU A 228 10.99 -84.15 5.58
C GLU A 228 10.18 -85.46 5.63
N ARG A 229 8.96 -85.46 5.06
CA ARG A 229 8.13 -86.69 4.98
C ARG A 229 8.77 -87.82 4.20
N THR A 230 9.51 -87.52 3.12
CA THR A 230 10.18 -88.58 2.36
C THR A 230 11.40 -89.13 3.08
N GLU A 231 12.13 -88.29 3.80
CA GLU A 231 13.27 -88.71 4.64
C GLU A 231 12.75 -89.65 5.74
N ASP A 232 11.72 -89.26 6.49
CA ASP A 232 11.07 -90.11 7.50
C ASP A 232 10.64 -91.48 6.94
N VAL A 233 9.95 -91.49 5.79
CA VAL A 233 9.49 -92.75 5.16
C VAL A 233 10.65 -93.61 4.67
N THR A 234 11.72 -93.00 4.17
CA THR A 234 12.91 -93.76 3.74
C THR A 234 13.69 -94.31 4.92
N GLU A 235 13.83 -93.55 6.00
CA GLU A 235 14.46 -93.99 7.24
C GLU A 235 13.67 -95.14 7.85
N ASP A 236 12.34 -95.01 8.00
CA ASP A 236 11.46 -96.08 8.47
C ASP A 236 11.54 -97.33 7.59
N SER A 237 11.51 -97.18 6.26
CA SER A 237 11.62 -98.33 5.35
C SER A 237 12.99 -98.98 5.40
N SER A 238 14.06 -98.23 5.64
CA SER A 238 15.42 -98.77 5.77
C SER A 238 15.58 -99.50 7.09
N ASN A 239 15.10 -98.91 8.19
CA ASN A 239 15.14 -99.49 9.53
C ASN A 239 14.32 -100.78 9.61
N MET A 240 13.12 -100.81 9.00
CA MET A 240 12.28 -102.01 8.90
C MET A 240 12.91 -103.14 8.09
N LYS A 241 13.73 -102.82 7.08
CA LYS A 241 14.48 -103.84 6.32
C LYS A 241 15.68 -104.34 7.11
N ASP A 242 16.35 -103.46 7.84
CA ASP A 242 17.52 -103.82 8.64
C ASP A 242 17.13 -104.70 9.82
N THR A 243 15.98 -104.45 10.47
CA THR A 243 15.43 -105.31 11.53
C THR A 243 15.08 -106.70 11.01
N ASP A 244 14.39 -106.84 9.86
CA ASP A 244 14.08 -108.16 9.28
C ASP A 244 15.35 -108.95 8.91
N VAL A 245 16.39 -108.27 8.41
CA VAL A 245 17.68 -108.90 8.10
C VAL A 245 18.38 -109.36 9.39
N MET A 246 18.37 -108.56 10.45
CA MET A 246 18.93 -108.94 11.75
C MET A 246 18.17 -110.11 12.38
N ASP A 247 16.85 -110.09 12.40
CA ASP A 247 16.01 -111.18 12.94
C ASP A 247 16.25 -112.52 12.20
N ARG A 248 16.50 -112.47 10.89
CA ARG A 248 16.86 -113.69 10.12
C ARG A 248 18.24 -114.21 10.49
N LYS A 249 19.22 -113.33 10.70
CA LYS A 249 20.57 -113.70 11.14
C LYS A 249 20.55 -114.31 12.54
N GLU A 250 19.81 -113.72 13.48
CA GLU A 250 19.66 -114.27 14.83
C GLU A 250 19.01 -115.66 14.82
N ARG A 251 17.95 -115.85 14.03
CA ARG A 251 17.35 -117.18 13.82
C ARG A 251 18.32 -118.19 13.23
N PHE A 252 19.13 -117.77 12.25
CA PHE A 252 20.16 -118.62 11.67
C PHE A 252 21.23 -119.01 12.70
N LEU A 253 21.73 -118.05 13.49
CA LEU A 253 22.71 -118.29 14.55
C LEU A 253 22.17 -119.26 15.60
N HIS A 254 20.92 -119.09 16.04
CA HIS A 254 20.29 -119.99 17.01
C HIS A 254 20.15 -121.42 16.46
N LEU A 255 19.80 -121.58 15.19
CA LEU A 255 19.76 -122.90 14.54
C LEU A 255 21.15 -123.52 14.40
N PHE A 256 22.16 -122.70 14.12
CA PHE A 256 23.55 -123.13 14.00
C PHE A 256 24.13 -123.56 15.36
N GLU A 257 23.84 -122.82 16.42
CA GLU A 257 24.19 -123.15 17.80
C GLU A 257 23.57 -124.49 18.22
N LYS A 258 22.26 -124.68 17.99
CA LYS A 258 21.60 -125.97 18.21
C LYS A 258 22.21 -127.12 17.40
N LEU A 259 22.74 -126.85 16.21
CA LEU A 259 23.38 -127.88 15.39
C LEU A 259 24.73 -128.31 16.01
N ILE A 260 25.49 -127.35 16.53
CA ILE A 260 26.77 -127.59 17.21
C ILE A 260 26.56 -128.30 18.55
N GLU A 261 25.51 -127.95 19.31
CA GLU A 261 25.20 -128.58 20.60
C GLU A 261 24.71 -130.03 20.50
N ASN A 262 24.20 -130.44 19.33
CA ASN A 262 23.74 -131.81 19.08
C ASN A 262 24.77 -132.70 18.36
N LEU A 263 26.01 -132.21 18.16
CA LEU A 263 27.17 -132.94 17.66
C LEU A 263 28.08 -133.39 18.81
#